data_AF-A0A7D4BRA5-F1
#
_entry.id   AF-A0A7D4BRA5-F1
#
_cell.length_a   1.000
_cell.length_b   1.000
_cell.length_c   1.000
_cell.angle_alpha   90.00
_cell.angle_beta   90.00
_cell.angle_gamma   90.00
#
_symmetry.space_group_name_H-M   'P 1'
#
loop_
_entity.id
_entity.type
_entity.pdbx_description
1 polymer ?
#
loop_
_entity_poly.entity_id
_entity_poly.type
_entity_poly.pdbx_seq_one_letter_code
_entity_poly.pdbx_strand_id
1 'polypeptide(L)'
;MDFPRLRRVWRRVFSLAWPVMAEQTFRTAMRTTDVLVTALFSPAAVVAIGLADLYARFPLRIGLGLGGGAIALSSQDTGAGAAENRDEAVTQAILLGALAGIPFVLFGFLFGEFAIGVFGRLVGERTSPAVVDLGSTYLAIVFATAPARHVALVGARALQGTGDTRTPMYVNIAANSVNIAGSVTLGLGLFGLPRLDVLGVGLATAGANVLTAGLLCFAIWGSWTDAEFAWPRDLTIAKQLLVVSAPRVLEGFGSEIAEFPFNALLLGFGETVNAGFQIGRRVYQQVTGPLSRGYNVAASVLVGQALGEGDPEAARFNGWAVAGLGVLTVGSIGLGLVVAAPRIVPIFTDDAATVASAVDFARVYGVAGAALACFSALSGSLQGASETRIPLVARVSAMFGLFLGLSWVLGRTAGLGPTGAYVGVSAAYAWMALVVAAGFRYTDWATRAADMMDARGSGPGTDPDAPAGDGAPTDDSP
;
A
#
# COMPACT_ATOMS: atom_id res chain seq x y z
N MET A 1 31.07 13.05 -1.43
CA MET A 1 30.03 12.04 -1.13
C MET A 1 30.64 10.99 -0.24
N ASP A 2 30.01 10.67 0.90
CA ASP A 2 30.45 9.60 1.80
C ASP A 2 29.99 8.24 1.25
N PHE A 3 30.77 7.70 0.31
CA PHE A 3 30.48 6.40 -0.33
C PHE A 3 30.43 5.24 0.68
N PRO A 4 31.31 5.16 1.71
CA PRO A 4 31.18 4.15 2.76
C PRO A 4 29.84 4.21 3.50
N ARG A 5 29.37 5.40 3.90
CA ARG A 5 28.05 5.58 4.54
C ARG A 5 26.91 5.19 3.60
N LEU A 6 26.95 5.64 2.35
CA LEU A 6 25.94 5.30 1.34
C LEU A 6 25.83 3.77 1.14
N ARG A 7 26.97 3.07 1.03
CA ARG A 7 27.02 1.61 0.87
C ARG A 7 26.42 0.89 2.08
N ARG A 8 26.66 1.38 3.30
CA ARG A 8 26.05 0.81 4.52
C ARG A 8 24.53 0.97 4.51
N VAL A 9 24.03 2.16 4.17
CA VAL A 9 22.59 2.40 4.07
C VAL A 9 21.97 1.51 3.01
N TRP A 10 22.54 1.40 1.82
CA TRP A 10 21.99 0.55 0.75
C TRP A 10 21.96 -0.94 1.10
N ARG A 11 22.92 -1.44 1.88
CA ARG A 11 22.86 -2.81 2.41
C ARG A 11 21.68 -2.99 3.38
N ARG A 12 21.45 -2.03 4.29
CA ARG A 12 20.27 -2.04 5.18
C ARG A 12 18.96 -1.91 4.40
N VAL A 13 18.93 -1.05 3.38
CA VAL A 13 17.76 -0.92 2.49
C VAL A 13 17.46 -2.26 1.84
N PHE A 14 18.46 -2.93 1.27
CA PHE A 14 18.26 -4.24 0.65
C PHE A 14 17.73 -5.26 1.66
N SER A 15 18.33 -5.36 2.86
CA SER A 15 17.89 -6.34 3.88
C SER A 15 16.44 -6.14 4.31
N LEU A 16 15.96 -4.90 4.36
CA LEU A 16 14.57 -4.57 4.68
C LEU A 16 13.63 -4.74 3.49
N ALA A 17 14.09 -4.39 2.28
CA ALA A 17 13.23 -4.30 1.11
C ALA A 17 13.02 -5.63 0.39
N TRP A 18 14.02 -6.53 0.33
CA TRP A 18 13.89 -7.80 -0.41
C TRP A 18 12.75 -8.70 0.14
N PRO A 19 12.49 -8.79 1.46
CA PRO A 19 11.39 -9.60 1.97
C PRO A 19 10.02 -9.05 1.54
N VAL A 20 9.87 -7.72 1.58
CA VAL A 20 8.67 -7.02 1.10
C VAL A 20 8.45 -7.24 -0.39
N MET A 21 9.53 -7.26 -1.18
CA MET A 21 9.46 -7.57 -2.61
C MET A 21 8.99 -9.01 -2.85
N ALA A 22 9.54 -9.98 -2.10
CA ALA A 22 9.16 -11.38 -2.21
C ALA A 22 7.68 -11.60 -1.83
N GLU A 23 7.23 -11.03 -0.71
CA GLU A 23 5.82 -11.04 -0.30
C GLU A 23 4.91 -10.54 -1.44
N GLN A 24 5.26 -9.41 -2.03
CA GLN A 24 4.46 -8.80 -3.09
C GLN A 24 4.40 -9.67 -4.36
N THR A 25 5.48 -10.34 -4.71
CA THR A 25 5.52 -11.28 -5.84
C THR A 25 4.55 -12.44 -5.60
N PHE A 26 4.58 -13.06 -4.42
CA PHE A 26 3.65 -14.13 -4.05
C PHE A 26 2.20 -13.67 -4.02
N ARG A 27 1.92 -12.47 -3.48
CA ARG A 27 0.59 -11.87 -3.52
C ARG A 27 0.08 -11.66 -4.95
N THR A 28 0.97 -11.27 -5.86
CA THR A 28 0.62 -11.07 -7.28
C THR A 28 0.36 -12.40 -7.97
N ALA A 29 1.15 -13.44 -7.67
CA ALA A 29 0.92 -14.79 -8.15
C ALA A 29 -0.44 -15.33 -7.68
N MET A 30 -0.72 -15.22 -6.38
CA MET A 30 -1.99 -15.64 -5.79
C MET A 30 -3.20 -14.97 -6.46
N ARG A 31 -3.19 -13.63 -6.58
CA ARG A 31 -4.29 -12.92 -7.25
C ARG A 31 -4.44 -13.34 -8.72
N THR A 32 -3.33 -13.65 -9.39
CA THR A 32 -3.38 -14.14 -10.78
C THR A 32 -4.01 -15.53 -10.84
N THR A 33 -3.67 -16.42 -9.92
CA THR A 33 -4.31 -17.73 -9.80
C THR A 33 -5.81 -17.61 -9.57
N ASP A 34 -6.27 -16.75 -8.66
CA ASP A 34 -7.70 -16.58 -8.39
C ASP A 34 -8.48 -16.19 -9.65
N VAL A 35 -7.95 -15.25 -10.43
CA VAL A 35 -8.56 -14.83 -11.70
C VAL A 35 -8.58 -15.97 -12.72
N LEU A 36 -7.46 -16.72 -12.86
CA LEU A 36 -7.39 -17.84 -13.79
C LEU A 36 -8.35 -18.96 -13.41
N VAL A 37 -8.38 -19.36 -12.13
CA VAL A 37 -9.29 -20.39 -11.61
C VAL A 37 -10.75 -19.97 -11.83
N THR A 38 -11.08 -18.71 -11.56
CA THR A 38 -12.43 -18.19 -11.77
C THR A 38 -12.85 -18.25 -13.24
N ALA A 39 -11.93 -17.92 -14.15
CA ALA A 39 -12.17 -17.97 -15.58
C ALA A 39 -12.43 -19.38 -16.11
N LEU A 40 -11.95 -20.44 -15.43
CA LEU A 40 -12.13 -21.83 -15.84
C LEU A 40 -13.55 -22.37 -15.62
N PHE A 41 -14.35 -21.74 -14.75
CA PHE A 41 -15.69 -22.25 -14.45
C PHE A 41 -16.85 -21.34 -14.87
N SER A 42 -16.69 -20.01 -14.92
CA SER A 42 -17.79 -19.15 -15.42
C SER A 42 -17.34 -17.74 -15.80
N PRO A 43 -17.69 -17.25 -17.01
CA PRO A 43 -17.55 -15.83 -17.36
C PRO A 43 -18.33 -14.90 -16.43
N ALA A 44 -19.52 -15.31 -15.98
CA ALA A 44 -20.32 -14.54 -15.03
C ALA A 44 -19.61 -14.42 -13.67
N ALA A 45 -18.87 -15.44 -13.25
CA ALA A 45 -18.06 -15.40 -12.03
C ALA A 45 -16.90 -14.40 -12.13
N VAL A 46 -16.24 -14.32 -13.29
CA VAL A 46 -15.18 -13.33 -13.53
C VAL A 46 -15.72 -11.91 -13.39
N VAL A 47 -16.88 -11.63 -13.98
CA VAL A 47 -17.56 -10.32 -13.84
C VAL A 47 -17.96 -10.07 -12.38
N ALA A 48 -18.57 -11.06 -11.73
CA ALA A 48 -19.02 -10.97 -10.34
C ALA A 48 -17.88 -10.63 -9.37
N ILE A 49 -16.77 -11.38 -9.42
CA ILE A 49 -15.58 -11.13 -8.61
C ILE A 49 -14.97 -9.78 -8.98
N GLY A 50 -14.92 -9.42 -10.26
CA GLY A 50 -14.44 -8.12 -10.71
C GLY A 50 -15.20 -6.95 -10.09
N LEU A 51 -16.54 -7.02 -10.02
CA LEU A 51 -17.38 -6.01 -9.38
C LEU A 51 -17.17 -5.98 -7.86
N ALA A 52 -17.07 -7.14 -7.21
CA ALA A 52 -16.79 -7.24 -5.78
C ALA A 52 -15.39 -6.68 -5.42
N ASP A 53 -14.40 -6.88 -6.28
CA ASP A 53 -13.04 -6.34 -6.15
C ASP A 53 -13.03 -4.81 -6.12
N LEU A 54 -13.95 -4.14 -6.83
CA LEU A 54 -14.09 -2.68 -6.78
C LEU A 54 -14.40 -2.21 -5.36
N TYR A 55 -15.27 -2.94 -4.65
CA TYR A 55 -15.60 -2.69 -3.24
C TYR A 55 -14.48 -3.14 -2.30
N ALA A 56 -13.77 -4.23 -2.61
CA ALA A 56 -12.65 -4.71 -1.79
C ALA A 56 -11.43 -3.76 -1.76
N ARG A 57 -11.42 -2.72 -2.60
CA ARG A 57 -10.44 -1.62 -2.53
C ARG A 57 -10.61 -0.72 -1.31
N PHE A 58 -11.83 -0.51 -0.81
CA PHE A 58 -12.07 0.34 0.36
C PHE A 58 -11.39 -0.18 1.65
N PRO A 59 -11.63 -1.44 2.08
CA PRO A 59 -10.90 -1.98 3.22
C PRO A 59 -9.39 -2.07 2.95
N LEU A 60 -8.97 -2.33 1.70
CA LEU A 60 -7.53 -2.31 1.37
C LEU A 60 -6.89 -0.94 1.66
N ARG A 61 -7.53 0.17 1.27
CA ARG A 61 -7.00 1.52 1.52
C ARG A 61 -6.95 1.87 2.99
N ILE A 62 -7.97 1.47 3.75
CA ILE A 62 -7.99 1.68 5.20
C ILE A 62 -6.89 0.87 5.87
N GLY A 63 -6.76 -0.42 5.58
CA GLY A 63 -5.70 -1.26 6.14
C GLY A 63 -4.29 -0.78 5.78
N LEU A 64 -4.06 -0.36 4.53
CA LEU A 64 -2.78 0.24 4.12
C LEU A 64 -2.51 1.58 4.80
N GLY A 65 -3.54 2.38 5.05
CA GLY A 65 -3.42 3.66 5.76
C GLY A 65 -3.08 3.47 7.23
N LEU A 66 -3.82 2.60 7.93
CA LEU A 66 -3.55 2.21 9.32
C LEU A 66 -2.16 1.58 9.48
N GLY A 67 -1.76 0.73 8.51
CA GLY A 67 -0.40 0.19 8.46
C GLY A 67 0.68 1.26 8.31
N GLY A 68 0.37 2.40 7.67
CA GLY A 68 1.26 3.56 7.58
C GLY A 68 1.47 4.26 8.93
N GLY A 69 0.43 4.36 9.77
CA GLY A 69 0.57 4.83 11.15
C GLY A 69 1.34 3.83 12.02
N ALA A 70 1.04 2.54 11.87
CA ALA A 70 1.70 1.47 12.63
C ALA A 70 3.21 1.43 12.39
N ILE A 71 3.66 1.47 11.13
CA ILE A 71 5.09 1.47 10.79
C ILE A 71 5.80 2.74 11.29
N ALA A 72 5.13 3.89 11.28
CA ALA A 72 5.70 5.16 11.74
C ALA A 72 6.02 5.13 13.23
N LEU A 73 5.02 4.83 14.08
CA LEU A 73 5.20 4.81 15.53
C LEU A 73 6.12 3.67 15.96
N SER A 74 5.89 2.45 15.47
CA SER A 74 6.74 1.30 15.85
C SER A 74 8.21 1.49 15.45
N SER A 75 8.51 2.14 14.32
CA SER A 75 9.91 2.41 13.94
C SER A 75 10.56 3.51 14.77
N GLN A 76 9.83 4.58 15.09
CA GLN A 76 10.29 5.63 15.99
C GLN A 76 10.57 5.08 17.39
N ASP A 77 9.62 4.36 17.97
CA ASP A 77 9.72 3.85 19.34
C ASP A 77 10.78 2.73 19.44
N THR A 78 10.97 1.94 18.36
CA THR A 78 12.11 1.01 18.26
C THR A 78 13.44 1.75 18.22
N GLY A 79 13.56 2.83 17.45
CA GLY A 79 14.78 3.64 17.40
C GLY A 79 15.11 4.32 18.73
N ALA A 80 14.08 4.73 19.47
CA ALA A 80 14.22 5.34 20.79
C ALA A 80 14.50 4.33 21.92
N GLY A 81 14.41 3.02 21.65
CA GLY A 81 14.50 2.00 22.69
C GLY A 81 13.28 1.95 23.64
N ALA A 82 12.19 2.60 23.29
CA ALA A 82 10.96 2.70 24.09
C ALA A 82 10.05 1.48 23.85
N ALA A 83 10.44 0.32 24.40
CA ALA A 83 9.76 -0.96 24.17
C ALA A 83 8.26 -0.92 24.57
N GLU A 84 7.94 -0.35 25.73
CA GLU A 84 6.53 -0.25 26.20
C GLU A 84 5.66 0.56 25.22
N ASN A 85 6.14 1.71 24.76
CA ASN A 85 5.44 2.55 23.78
C ASN A 85 5.28 1.85 22.44
N ARG A 86 6.33 1.17 21.97
CA ARG A 86 6.32 0.39 20.74
C ARG A 86 5.25 -0.71 20.80
N ASP A 87 5.21 -1.47 21.89
CA ASP A 87 4.32 -2.62 22.06
C ASP A 87 2.86 -2.17 22.26
N GLU A 88 2.66 -1.04 22.94
CA GLU A 88 1.36 -0.41 23.01
C GLU A 88 0.89 0.12 21.64
N ALA A 89 1.78 0.77 20.86
CA ALA A 89 1.47 1.23 19.52
C ALA A 89 1.13 0.09 18.57
N VAL A 90 1.86 -1.04 18.64
CA VAL A 90 1.55 -2.27 17.88
C VAL A 90 0.16 -2.78 18.25
N THR A 91 -0.12 -2.88 19.55
CA THR A 91 -1.40 -3.41 20.05
C THR A 91 -2.57 -2.52 19.63
N GLN A 92 -2.48 -1.22 19.89
CA GLN A 92 -3.52 -0.27 19.53
C GLN A 92 -3.74 -0.21 18.02
N ALA A 93 -2.68 -0.28 17.20
CA ALA A 93 -2.83 -0.31 15.75
C ALA A 93 -3.58 -1.55 15.27
N ILE A 94 -3.26 -2.73 15.81
CA ILE A 94 -3.97 -3.98 15.49
C ILE A 94 -5.44 -3.91 15.92
N LEU A 95 -5.73 -3.38 17.11
CA LEU A 95 -7.10 -3.19 17.60
C LEU A 95 -7.89 -2.22 16.71
N LEU A 96 -7.31 -1.07 16.37
CA LEU A 96 -7.92 -0.11 15.44
C LEU A 96 -8.17 -0.73 14.06
N GLY A 97 -7.24 -1.56 13.57
CA GLY A 97 -7.40 -2.33 12.34
C GLY A 97 -8.59 -3.27 12.39
N ALA A 98 -8.68 -4.10 13.43
CA ALA A 98 -9.79 -5.02 13.63
C ALA A 98 -11.13 -4.28 13.68
N LEU A 99 -11.23 -3.22 14.49
CA LEU A 99 -12.43 -2.39 14.63
C LEU A 99 -12.83 -1.72 13.30
N ALA A 100 -11.86 -1.19 12.55
CA ALA A 100 -12.11 -0.57 11.25
C ALA A 100 -12.58 -1.57 10.18
N GLY A 101 -12.41 -2.88 10.41
CA GLY A 101 -12.93 -3.94 9.54
C GLY A 101 -14.40 -4.25 9.77
N ILE A 102 -14.94 -4.01 10.97
CA ILE A 102 -16.31 -4.39 11.36
C ILE A 102 -17.39 -3.78 10.46
N PRO A 103 -17.32 -2.48 10.07
CA PRO A 103 -18.32 -1.90 9.18
C PRO A 103 -18.41 -2.61 7.82
N PHE A 104 -17.31 -3.19 7.33
CA PHE A 104 -17.32 -3.94 6.07
C PHE A 104 -18.05 -5.26 6.23
N VAL A 105 -17.89 -5.96 7.35
CA VAL A 105 -18.67 -7.16 7.67
C VAL A 105 -20.16 -6.86 7.55
N LEU A 106 -20.63 -5.84 8.27
CA LEU A 106 -22.03 -5.42 8.23
C LEU A 106 -22.48 -5.02 6.82
N PHE A 107 -21.63 -4.30 6.08
CA PHE A 107 -21.95 -3.90 4.72
C PHE A 107 -22.10 -5.09 3.77
N GLY A 108 -21.18 -6.06 3.83
CA GLY A 108 -21.21 -7.25 2.98
C GLY A 108 -22.47 -8.09 3.20
N PHE A 109 -22.87 -8.28 4.46
CA PHE A 109 -24.08 -9.04 4.81
C PHE A 109 -25.37 -8.30 4.49
N LEU A 110 -25.47 -7.00 4.79
CA LEU A 110 -26.73 -6.25 4.67
C LEU A 110 -26.96 -5.66 3.27
N PHE A 111 -25.89 -5.32 2.56
CA PHE A 111 -25.96 -4.55 1.32
C PHE A 111 -25.26 -5.23 0.13
N GLY A 112 -24.80 -6.48 0.26
CA GLY A 112 -24.04 -7.17 -0.79
C GLY A 112 -24.76 -7.25 -2.14
N GLU A 113 -26.02 -7.69 -2.17
CA GLU A 113 -26.83 -7.75 -3.40
C GLU A 113 -27.08 -6.36 -4.00
N PHE A 114 -27.41 -5.37 -3.15
CA PHE A 114 -27.61 -3.99 -3.58
C PHE A 114 -26.33 -3.42 -4.20
N ALA A 115 -25.18 -3.64 -3.56
CA ALA A 115 -23.88 -3.18 -4.00
C ALA A 115 -23.53 -3.73 -5.39
N ILE A 116 -23.70 -5.03 -5.62
CA ILE A 116 -23.41 -5.59 -6.96
C ILE A 116 -24.47 -5.16 -7.99
N GLY A 117 -25.75 -5.13 -7.60
CA GLY A 117 -26.85 -4.76 -8.49
C GLY A 117 -26.86 -3.28 -8.90
N VAL A 118 -26.24 -2.38 -8.14
CA VAL A 118 -26.23 -0.94 -8.46
C VAL A 118 -25.48 -0.65 -9.76
N PHE A 119 -24.46 -1.45 -10.11
CA PHE A 119 -23.66 -1.22 -11.30
C PHE A 119 -24.47 -1.28 -12.60
N GLY A 120 -25.40 -2.22 -12.72
CA GLY A 120 -26.31 -2.26 -13.87
C GLY A 120 -27.19 -1.01 -13.91
N ARG A 121 -27.79 -0.64 -12.77
CA ARG A 121 -28.68 0.52 -12.67
C ARG A 121 -28.01 1.81 -13.11
N LEU A 122 -26.72 1.98 -12.80
CA LEU A 122 -25.94 3.15 -13.20
C LEU A 122 -25.74 3.27 -14.72
N VAL A 123 -25.75 2.16 -15.44
CA VAL A 123 -25.56 2.10 -16.90
C VAL A 123 -26.91 1.94 -17.63
N GLY A 124 -28.03 1.93 -16.91
CA GLY A 124 -29.36 1.76 -17.47
C GLY A 124 -29.71 0.32 -17.87
N GLU A 125 -28.90 -0.66 -17.45
CA GLU A 125 -29.11 -2.08 -17.73
C GLU A 125 -29.36 -2.88 -16.44
N ARG A 126 -29.91 -4.09 -16.53
CA ARG A 126 -30.02 -4.97 -15.35
C ARG A 126 -28.79 -5.85 -15.28
N THR A 127 -28.04 -5.78 -14.18
CA THR A 127 -27.01 -6.77 -13.89
C THR A 127 -27.66 -8.15 -13.85
N SER A 128 -27.08 -9.13 -14.56
CA SER A 128 -27.61 -10.49 -14.60
C SER A 128 -27.80 -11.03 -13.17
N PRO A 129 -28.93 -11.69 -12.86
CA PRO A 129 -29.17 -12.28 -11.55
C PRO A 129 -28.03 -13.20 -11.07
N ALA A 130 -27.44 -13.97 -11.99
CA ALA A 130 -26.30 -14.83 -11.70
C ALA A 130 -25.05 -14.05 -11.26
N VAL A 131 -24.79 -12.88 -11.87
CA VAL A 131 -23.66 -12.01 -11.49
C VAL A 131 -23.91 -11.38 -10.12
N VAL A 132 -25.15 -10.98 -9.84
CA VAL A 132 -25.53 -10.43 -8.54
C VAL A 132 -25.36 -11.47 -7.44
N ASP A 133 -25.86 -12.68 -7.63
CA ASP A 133 -25.79 -13.77 -6.65
C ASP A 133 -24.35 -14.23 -6.36
N LEU A 134 -23.56 -14.47 -7.41
CA LEU A 134 -22.15 -14.83 -7.28
C LEU A 134 -21.33 -13.69 -6.64
N GLY A 135 -21.61 -12.46 -7.05
CA GLY A 135 -20.88 -11.28 -6.60
C GLY A 135 -21.18 -10.94 -5.15
N SER A 136 -22.45 -11.01 -4.74
CA SER A 136 -22.88 -10.74 -3.37
C SER A 136 -22.35 -11.80 -2.42
N THR A 137 -22.38 -13.08 -2.84
CA THR A 137 -21.80 -14.19 -2.08
C THR A 137 -20.30 -13.99 -1.85
N TYR A 138 -19.54 -13.74 -2.93
CA TYR A 138 -18.10 -13.49 -2.81
C TYR A 138 -17.79 -12.27 -1.95
N LEU A 139 -18.51 -11.16 -2.17
CA LEU A 139 -18.33 -9.93 -1.42
C LEU A 139 -18.58 -10.13 0.07
N ALA A 140 -19.66 -10.83 0.44
CA ALA A 140 -19.99 -11.14 1.82
C ALA A 140 -18.87 -11.95 2.50
N ILE A 141 -18.31 -12.96 1.82
CA ILE A 141 -17.22 -13.79 2.36
C ILE A 141 -15.93 -12.97 2.56
N VAL A 142 -15.54 -12.20 1.55
CA VAL A 142 -14.32 -11.38 1.63
C VAL A 142 -14.49 -10.31 2.71
N PHE A 143 -15.67 -9.69 2.82
CA PHE A 143 -15.94 -8.65 3.81
C PHE A 143 -16.08 -9.20 5.23
N ALA A 144 -16.58 -10.43 5.40
CA ALA A 144 -16.59 -11.12 6.69
C ALA A 144 -15.19 -11.26 7.28
N THR A 145 -14.14 -11.30 6.44
CA THR A 145 -12.74 -11.35 6.88
C THR A 145 -12.01 -10.01 6.81
N ALA A 146 -12.71 -8.89 6.59
CA ALA A 146 -12.10 -7.56 6.57
C ALA A 146 -11.37 -7.21 7.89
N PRO A 147 -11.89 -7.53 9.10
CA PRO A 147 -11.14 -7.36 10.34
C PRO A 147 -9.80 -8.11 10.33
N ALA A 148 -9.80 -9.40 9.96
CA ALA A 148 -8.59 -10.20 9.86
C ALA A 148 -7.61 -9.64 8.82
N ARG A 149 -8.11 -9.20 7.65
CA ARG A 149 -7.29 -8.56 6.63
C ARG A 149 -6.61 -7.30 7.14
N HIS A 150 -7.32 -6.47 7.91
CA HIS A 150 -6.72 -5.27 8.52
C HIS A 150 -5.69 -5.64 9.59
N VAL A 151 -5.98 -6.60 10.47
CA VAL A 151 -5.02 -7.12 11.45
C VAL A 151 -3.74 -7.59 10.74
N ALA A 152 -3.89 -8.36 9.66
CA ALA A 152 -2.76 -8.84 8.87
C ALA A 152 -1.93 -7.70 8.25
N LEU A 153 -2.60 -6.73 7.61
CA LEU A 153 -1.91 -5.57 7.00
C LEU A 153 -1.21 -4.70 8.05
N VAL A 154 -1.86 -4.44 9.17
CA VAL A 154 -1.36 -3.57 10.23
C VAL A 154 -0.25 -4.26 11.02
N GLY A 155 -0.44 -5.51 11.45
CA GLY A 155 0.57 -6.29 12.16
C GLY A 155 1.83 -6.50 11.33
N ALA A 156 1.70 -6.80 10.03
CA ALA A 156 2.85 -6.88 9.13
C ALA A 156 3.65 -5.57 9.07
N ARG A 157 2.95 -4.42 9.05
CA ARG A 157 3.59 -3.09 9.00
C ARG A 157 4.22 -2.68 10.32
N ALA A 158 3.61 -3.05 11.45
CA ALA A 158 4.16 -2.83 12.78
C ALA A 158 5.48 -3.60 12.95
N LEU A 159 5.51 -4.90 12.60
CA LEU A 159 6.75 -5.70 12.61
C LEU A 159 7.80 -5.16 11.64
N GLN A 160 7.41 -4.73 10.44
CA GLN A 160 8.35 -4.07 9.53
C GLN A 160 8.96 -2.82 10.16
N GLY A 161 8.20 -2.06 10.95
CA GLY A 161 8.67 -0.87 11.68
C GLY A 161 9.76 -1.18 12.70
N THR A 162 9.69 -2.33 13.38
CA THR A 162 10.75 -2.77 14.30
C THR A 162 12.03 -3.23 13.57
N GLY A 163 11.98 -3.34 12.25
CA GLY A 163 13.08 -3.85 11.42
C GLY A 163 12.92 -5.32 11.03
N ASP A 164 11.90 -6.02 11.55
CA ASP A 164 11.57 -7.38 11.14
C ASP A 164 10.66 -7.40 9.90
N THR A 165 11.30 -7.45 8.74
CA THR A 165 10.59 -7.62 7.47
C THR A 165 10.49 -9.08 7.03
N ARG A 166 11.15 -10.02 7.73
CA ARG A 166 11.20 -11.44 7.35
C ARG A 166 10.02 -12.22 7.89
N THR A 167 9.61 -11.98 9.14
CA THR A 167 8.46 -12.66 9.74
C THR A 167 7.18 -12.40 8.93
N PRO A 168 6.84 -11.14 8.58
CA PRO A 168 5.70 -10.88 7.70
C PRO A 168 5.84 -11.54 6.32
N MET A 169 7.04 -11.59 5.75
CA MET A 169 7.28 -12.25 4.47
C MET A 169 6.96 -13.75 4.55
N TYR A 170 7.52 -14.47 5.53
CA TYR A 170 7.28 -15.91 5.67
C TYR A 170 5.80 -16.22 5.88
N VAL A 171 5.13 -15.46 6.74
CA VAL A 171 3.70 -15.63 7.00
C VAL A 171 2.87 -15.38 5.73
N ASN A 172 3.13 -14.28 5.02
CA ASN A 172 2.38 -13.97 3.79
C ASN A 172 2.65 -14.98 2.68
N ILE A 173 3.89 -15.46 2.51
CA ILE A 173 4.22 -16.49 1.50
C ILE A 173 3.47 -17.78 1.81
N ALA A 174 3.49 -18.24 3.07
CA ALA A 174 2.75 -19.42 3.50
C ALA A 174 1.24 -19.24 3.27
N ALA A 175 0.64 -18.14 3.74
CA ALA A 175 -0.80 -17.91 3.61
C ALA A 175 -1.26 -17.72 2.16
N ASN A 176 -0.49 -17.03 1.32
CA ASN A 176 -0.78 -16.92 -0.11
C ASN A 176 -0.67 -18.26 -0.83
N SER A 177 0.24 -19.14 -0.39
CA SER A 177 0.36 -20.49 -0.95
C SER A 177 -0.84 -21.37 -0.57
N VAL A 178 -1.31 -21.26 0.67
CA VAL A 178 -2.55 -21.88 1.13
C VAL A 178 -3.77 -21.35 0.37
N ASN A 179 -3.82 -20.03 0.10
CA ASN A 179 -4.85 -19.44 -0.74
C ASN A 179 -4.85 -20.08 -2.14
N ILE A 180 -3.71 -20.06 -2.84
CA ILE A 180 -3.56 -20.66 -4.18
C ILE A 180 -4.07 -22.11 -4.20
N ALA A 181 -3.63 -22.91 -3.22
CA ALA A 181 -4.07 -24.30 -3.09
C ALA A 181 -5.58 -24.40 -2.84
N GLY A 182 -6.12 -23.57 -1.95
CA GLY A 182 -7.56 -23.52 -1.65
C GLY A 182 -8.40 -23.12 -2.85
N SER A 183 -8.02 -22.06 -3.57
CA SER A 183 -8.72 -21.57 -4.76
C SER A 183 -8.75 -22.64 -5.84
N VAL A 184 -7.61 -23.28 -6.12
CA VAL A 184 -7.54 -24.36 -7.13
C VAL A 184 -8.37 -25.58 -6.71
N THR A 185 -8.25 -26.03 -5.46
CA THR A 185 -8.89 -27.28 -5.02
C THR A 185 -10.38 -27.13 -4.76
N LEU A 186 -10.81 -26.12 -3.99
CA LEU A 186 -12.22 -25.86 -3.68
C LEU A 186 -12.95 -25.20 -4.85
N GLY A 187 -12.27 -24.35 -5.63
CA GLY A 187 -12.87 -23.71 -6.81
C GLY A 187 -13.17 -24.71 -7.91
N LEU A 188 -12.24 -25.64 -8.20
CA LEU A 188 -12.41 -26.60 -9.30
C LEU A 188 -12.95 -27.97 -8.86
N GLY A 189 -13.00 -28.26 -7.56
CA GLY A 189 -13.45 -29.55 -7.01
C GLY A 189 -12.45 -30.68 -7.25
N LEU A 190 -11.18 -30.46 -6.91
CA LEU A 190 -10.10 -31.43 -7.13
C LEU A 190 -9.84 -32.31 -5.89
N PHE A 191 -9.17 -33.45 -6.09
CA PHE A 191 -8.73 -34.36 -5.03
C PHE A 191 -9.86 -34.89 -4.11
N GLY A 192 -11.07 -35.06 -4.65
CA GLY A 192 -12.24 -35.53 -3.89
C GLY A 192 -12.93 -34.45 -3.05
N LEU A 193 -12.48 -33.20 -3.12
CA LEU A 193 -13.16 -32.06 -2.52
C LEU A 193 -14.34 -31.59 -3.40
N PRO A 194 -15.39 -31.00 -2.80
CA PRO A 194 -16.53 -30.49 -3.57
C PRO A 194 -16.11 -29.32 -4.46
N ARG A 195 -16.74 -29.21 -5.63
CA ARG A 195 -16.63 -28.04 -6.49
C ARG A 195 -17.52 -26.93 -5.96
N LEU A 196 -16.92 -25.89 -5.40
CA LEU A 196 -17.60 -24.75 -4.80
C LEU A 196 -17.49 -23.47 -5.67
N ASP A 197 -16.85 -23.52 -6.83
CA ASP A 197 -16.72 -22.40 -7.76
C ASP A 197 -16.32 -21.09 -7.04
N VAL A 198 -17.12 -20.02 -7.15
CA VAL A 198 -16.88 -18.70 -6.52
C VAL A 198 -16.81 -18.78 -4.99
N LEU A 199 -17.64 -19.62 -4.37
CA LEU A 199 -17.61 -19.85 -2.93
C LEU A 199 -16.27 -20.45 -2.52
N GLY A 200 -15.72 -21.37 -3.30
CA GLY A 200 -14.40 -21.97 -3.06
C GLY A 200 -13.27 -20.94 -3.08
N VAL A 201 -13.23 -20.08 -4.10
CA VAL A 201 -12.23 -19.00 -4.21
C VAL A 201 -12.38 -17.98 -3.06
N GLY A 202 -13.63 -17.62 -2.72
CA GLY A 202 -13.92 -16.76 -1.58
C GLY A 202 -13.45 -17.34 -0.25
N LEU A 203 -13.72 -18.63 0.01
CA LEU A 203 -13.30 -19.32 1.24
C LEU A 203 -11.79 -19.46 1.34
N ALA A 204 -11.09 -19.72 0.22
CA ALA A 204 -9.63 -19.75 0.20
C ALA A 204 -9.03 -18.38 0.57
N THR A 205 -9.62 -17.30 0.05
CA THR A 205 -9.24 -15.93 0.38
C THR A 205 -9.52 -15.58 1.83
N ALA A 206 -10.71 -15.89 2.32
CA ALA A 206 -11.11 -15.68 3.71
C ALA A 206 -10.20 -16.45 4.67
N GLY A 207 -9.96 -17.73 4.40
CA GLY A 207 -9.07 -18.59 5.18
C GLY A 207 -7.64 -18.05 5.23
N ALA A 208 -7.11 -17.57 4.10
CA ALA A 208 -5.79 -16.96 4.06
C ALA A 208 -5.69 -15.64 4.84
N ASN A 209 -6.73 -14.80 4.82
CA ASN A 209 -6.77 -13.58 5.65
C ASN A 209 -6.73 -13.92 7.14
N VAL A 210 -7.56 -14.88 7.58
CA VAL A 210 -7.61 -15.34 8.98
C VAL A 210 -6.30 -16.00 9.39
N LEU A 211 -5.73 -16.85 8.53
CA LEU A 211 -4.44 -17.50 8.76
C LEU A 211 -3.31 -16.47 8.90
N THR A 212 -3.23 -15.48 8.01
CA THR A 212 -2.21 -14.43 8.06
C THR A 212 -2.32 -13.62 9.34
N ALA A 213 -3.54 -13.22 9.71
CA ALA A 213 -3.80 -12.47 10.95
C ALA A 213 -3.41 -13.30 12.19
N GLY A 214 -3.84 -14.56 12.25
CA GLY A 214 -3.55 -15.46 13.35
C GLY A 214 -2.05 -15.72 13.52
N LEU A 215 -1.34 -16.00 12.42
CA LEU A 215 0.10 -16.25 12.45
C LEU A 215 0.90 -14.99 12.85
N LEU A 216 0.50 -13.80 12.40
CA LEU A 216 1.16 -12.55 12.82
C LEU A 216 0.88 -12.24 14.30
N CYS A 217 -0.35 -12.39 14.77
CA CYS A 217 -0.65 -12.24 16.19
C CYS A 217 0.10 -13.28 17.03
N PHE A 218 0.19 -14.53 16.58
CA PHE A 218 0.97 -15.56 17.27
C PHE A 218 2.46 -15.21 17.31
N ALA A 219 3.02 -14.67 16.22
CA ALA A 219 4.41 -14.24 16.18
C ALA A 219 4.70 -13.07 17.16
N ILE A 220 3.79 -12.10 17.27
CA ILE A 220 3.87 -10.97 18.21
C ILE A 220 3.64 -11.42 19.66
N TRP A 221 2.78 -12.41 19.89
CA TRP A 221 2.54 -12.95 21.22
C TRP A 221 3.67 -13.86 21.72
N GLY A 222 4.38 -14.51 20.81
CA GLY A 222 5.52 -15.39 21.12
C GLY A 222 6.87 -14.67 21.06
N SER A 223 7.95 -15.42 21.26
CA SER A 223 9.32 -14.90 21.24
C SER A 223 9.94 -14.79 19.84
N TRP A 224 9.12 -14.72 18.79
CA TRP A 224 9.59 -14.74 17.39
C TRP A 224 9.96 -13.35 16.88
N THR A 225 9.46 -12.31 17.55
CA THR A 225 9.65 -10.91 17.19
C THR A 225 10.02 -10.10 18.42
N ASP A 226 10.69 -8.97 18.22
CA ASP A 226 11.00 -8.06 19.33
C ASP A 226 9.78 -7.31 19.85
N ALA A 227 8.68 -7.25 19.08
CA ALA A 227 7.42 -6.62 19.47
C ALA A 227 6.55 -7.57 20.28
N GLU A 228 5.87 -7.03 21.29
CA GLU A 228 4.93 -7.76 22.14
C GLU A 228 3.55 -7.09 22.19
N PHE A 229 2.56 -7.78 22.75
CA PHE A 229 1.27 -7.18 23.06
C PHE A 229 1.29 -6.52 24.44
N ALA A 230 0.94 -5.24 24.50
CA ALA A 230 0.83 -4.47 25.72
C ALA A 230 -0.60 -3.94 25.92
N TRP A 231 -0.99 -3.73 27.17
CA TRP A 231 -2.32 -3.21 27.47
C TRP A 231 -2.45 -1.73 27.03
N PRO A 232 -3.48 -1.35 26.25
CA PRO A 232 -3.70 0.05 25.86
C PRO A 232 -4.03 0.94 27.07
N ARG A 233 -3.16 1.89 27.39
CA ARG A 233 -3.31 2.89 28.46
C ARG A 233 -3.27 4.33 27.93
N ASP A 234 -2.44 4.61 26.94
CA ASP A 234 -2.22 5.94 26.40
C ASP A 234 -3.07 6.21 25.14
N LEU A 235 -4.09 7.04 25.31
CA LEU A 235 -4.94 7.49 24.19
C LEU A 235 -4.19 8.38 23.20
N THR A 236 -3.04 8.94 23.60
CA THR A 236 -2.18 9.73 22.72
C THR A 236 -1.67 8.88 21.58
N ILE A 237 -1.21 7.65 21.85
CA ILE A 237 -0.78 6.70 20.83
C ILE A 237 -1.91 6.44 19.83
N ALA A 238 -3.13 6.14 20.29
CA ALA A 238 -4.28 5.87 19.42
C ALA A 238 -4.63 7.08 18.56
N LYS A 239 -4.62 8.28 19.15
CA LYS A 239 -4.85 9.53 18.43
C LYS A 239 -3.78 9.76 17.36
N GLN A 240 -2.51 9.54 17.69
CA GLN A 240 -1.41 9.70 16.75
C GLN A 240 -1.49 8.69 15.60
N LEU A 241 -1.82 7.42 15.88
CA LEU A 241 -2.08 6.42 14.86
C LEU A 241 -3.15 6.90 13.86
N LEU A 242 -4.28 7.42 14.34
CA LEU A 242 -5.34 7.95 13.48
C LEU A 242 -4.92 9.21 12.72
N VAL A 243 -4.21 10.15 13.36
CA VAL A 243 -3.72 11.39 12.74
C VAL A 243 -2.74 11.10 11.61
N VAL A 244 -1.86 10.10 11.77
CA VAL A 244 -0.90 9.68 10.74
C VAL A 244 -1.61 8.88 9.64
N SER A 245 -2.55 8.02 10.01
CA SER A 245 -3.23 7.12 9.07
C SER A 245 -4.26 7.82 8.18
N ALA A 246 -5.01 8.81 8.70
CA ALA A 246 -6.12 9.44 7.97
C ALA A 246 -5.68 10.10 6.65
N PRO A 247 -4.60 10.91 6.58
CA PRO A 247 -4.12 11.44 5.30
C PRO A 247 -3.70 10.34 4.31
N ARG A 248 -3.20 9.21 4.79
CA ARG A 248 -2.79 8.08 3.94
C ARG A 248 -3.99 7.35 3.33
N VAL A 249 -5.07 7.20 4.10
CA VAL A 249 -6.34 6.67 3.62
C VAL A 249 -6.93 7.62 2.56
N LEU A 250 -6.95 8.92 2.85
CA LEU A 250 -7.41 9.95 1.90
C LEU A 250 -6.58 9.98 0.61
N GLU A 251 -5.26 9.78 0.70
CA GLU A 251 -4.37 9.69 -0.46
C GLU A 251 -4.80 8.53 -1.37
N GLY A 252 -5.08 7.37 -0.76
CA GLY A 252 -5.56 6.18 -1.44
C GLY A 252 -6.89 6.42 -2.16
N PHE A 253 -7.88 6.96 -1.44
CA PHE A 253 -9.20 7.24 -2.01
C PHE A 253 -9.16 8.33 -3.07
N GLY A 254 -8.42 9.42 -2.85
CA GLY A 254 -8.28 10.49 -3.84
C GLY A 254 -7.71 9.98 -5.17
N SER A 255 -6.76 9.04 -5.10
CA SER A 255 -6.22 8.39 -6.31
C SER A 255 -7.29 7.56 -7.04
N GLU A 256 -8.09 6.79 -6.31
CA GLU A 256 -9.15 5.96 -6.90
C GLU A 256 -10.27 6.81 -7.52
N ILE A 257 -10.65 7.90 -6.85
CA ILE A 257 -11.65 8.85 -7.34
C ILE A 257 -11.17 9.53 -8.63
N ALA A 258 -9.90 9.92 -8.71
CA ALA A 258 -9.33 10.53 -9.90
C ALA A 258 -9.19 9.55 -11.09
N GLU A 259 -8.95 8.26 -10.81
CA GLU A 259 -8.82 7.25 -11.87
C GLU A 259 -10.12 7.09 -12.67
N PHE A 260 -11.31 7.19 -12.05
CA PHE A 260 -12.58 6.98 -12.76
C PHE A 260 -12.82 7.95 -13.93
N PRO A 261 -12.85 9.28 -13.74
CA PRO A 261 -13.01 10.22 -14.85
C PRO A 261 -11.83 10.19 -15.83
N PHE A 262 -10.64 9.79 -15.39
CA PHE A 262 -9.51 9.60 -16.29
C PHE A 262 -9.72 8.42 -17.25
N ASN A 263 -10.22 7.28 -16.77
CA ASN A 263 -10.57 6.16 -17.64
C ASN A 263 -11.70 6.54 -18.61
N ALA A 264 -12.70 7.31 -18.16
CA ALA A 264 -13.75 7.84 -19.02
C ALA A 264 -13.19 8.77 -20.13
N LEU A 265 -12.21 9.62 -19.80
CA LEU A 265 -11.48 10.44 -20.78
C LEU A 265 -10.78 9.57 -21.82
N LEU A 266 -10.07 8.52 -21.40
CA LEU A 266 -9.36 7.62 -22.31
C LEU A 266 -10.31 6.84 -23.22
N LEU A 267 -11.44 6.36 -22.69
CA LEU A 267 -12.49 5.74 -23.50
C LEU A 267 -13.04 6.72 -24.54
N GLY A 268 -13.13 8.01 -24.22
CA GLY A 268 -13.46 9.05 -25.17
C GLY A 268 -12.46 9.21 -26.32
N PHE A 269 -11.22 8.71 -26.20
CA PHE A 269 -10.25 8.62 -27.29
C PHE A 269 -10.30 7.28 -28.03
N GLY A 270 -10.93 6.26 -27.45
CA GLY A 270 -11.10 4.93 -28.02
C GLY A 270 -10.92 3.81 -26.99
N GLU A 271 -11.65 2.70 -27.17
CA GLU A 271 -11.56 1.52 -26.31
C GLU A 271 -10.14 0.93 -26.28
N THR A 272 -9.49 0.88 -27.45
CA THR A 272 -8.09 0.40 -27.60
C THR A 272 -7.09 1.27 -26.85
N VAL A 273 -7.35 2.57 -26.70
CA VAL A 273 -6.50 3.49 -25.92
C VAL A 273 -6.62 3.21 -24.43
N ASN A 274 -7.85 3.04 -23.93
CA ASN A 274 -8.09 2.71 -22.53
C ASN A 274 -7.54 1.31 -22.18
N ALA A 275 -7.76 0.32 -23.03
CA ALA A 275 -7.15 -1.01 -22.90
C ALA A 275 -5.62 -0.92 -22.90
N GLY A 276 -5.07 -0.11 -23.81
CA GLY A 276 -3.64 0.16 -23.90
C GLY A 276 -3.08 0.74 -22.60
N PHE A 277 -3.76 1.72 -22.00
CA PHE A 277 -3.39 2.27 -20.69
C PHE A 277 -3.32 1.20 -19.60
N GLN A 278 -4.34 0.36 -19.50
CA GLN A 278 -4.40 -0.69 -18.48
C GLN A 278 -3.27 -1.72 -18.66
N ILE A 279 -3.00 -2.14 -19.89
CA ILE A 279 -1.92 -3.09 -20.22
C ILE A 279 -0.55 -2.45 -19.96
N GLY A 280 -0.29 -1.25 -20.50
CA GLY A 280 0.98 -0.55 -20.33
C GLY A 280 1.31 -0.29 -18.85
N ARG A 281 0.31 0.11 -18.06
CA ARG A 281 0.42 0.24 -16.60
C ARG A 281 0.76 -1.08 -15.93
N ARG A 282 0.08 -2.17 -16.31
CA ARG A 282 0.29 -3.51 -15.73
C ARG A 282 1.69 -4.04 -16.01
N VAL A 283 2.17 -3.93 -17.25
CA VAL A 283 3.53 -4.33 -17.66
C VAL A 283 4.57 -3.64 -16.78
N TYR A 284 4.46 -2.33 -16.61
CA TYR A 284 5.37 -1.59 -15.75
C TYR A 284 5.28 -2.02 -14.27
N GLN A 285 4.06 -2.09 -13.72
CA GLN A 285 3.83 -2.38 -12.30
C GLN A 285 4.31 -3.77 -11.87
N GLN A 286 4.29 -4.76 -12.76
CA GLN A 286 4.76 -6.11 -12.46
C GLN A 286 6.27 -6.12 -12.18
N VAL A 287 7.05 -5.28 -12.87
CA VAL A 287 8.51 -5.23 -12.69
C VAL A 287 8.90 -4.26 -11.58
N THR A 288 8.33 -3.06 -11.57
CA THR A 288 8.77 -1.98 -10.67
C THR A 288 8.02 -1.93 -9.35
N GLY A 289 6.79 -2.44 -9.30
CA GLY A 289 5.93 -2.36 -8.13
C GLY A 289 6.52 -2.98 -6.86
N PRO A 290 7.07 -4.22 -6.90
CA PRO A 290 7.77 -4.80 -5.75
C PRO A 290 8.90 -3.91 -5.25
N LEU A 291 9.76 -3.42 -6.15
CA LEU A 291 10.89 -2.55 -5.82
C LEU A 291 10.43 -1.26 -5.13
N SER A 292 9.48 -0.54 -5.74
CA SER A 292 8.97 0.72 -5.19
C SER A 292 8.34 0.55 -3.81
N ARG A 293 7.62 -0.55 -3.57
CA ARG A 293 7.06 -0.87 -2.24
C ARG A 293 8.14 -1.23 -1.23
N GLY A 294 9.13 -2.04 -1.62
CA GLY A 294 10.27 -2.37 -0.77
C GLY A 294 11.04 -1.12 -0.34
N TYR A 295 11.30 -0.19 -1.27
CA TYR A 295 11.94 1.10 -0.94
C TYR A 295 11.08 2.00 -0.06
N ASN A 296 9.76 2.03 -0.26
CA ASN A 296 8.86 2.78 0.61
C ASN A 296 8.92 2.27 2.07
N VAL A 297 8.90 0.95 2.26
CA VAL A 297 9.03 0.34 3.60
C VAL A 297 10.40 0.63 4.20
N ALA A 298 11.48 0.33 3.47
CA ALA A 298 12.83 0.54 3.97
C ALA A 298 13.10 2.01 4.32
N ALA A 299 12.61 2.96 3.53
CA ALA A 299 12.69 4.38 3.84
C ALA A 299 11.92 4.73 5.12
N SER A 300 10.71 4.20 5.29
CA SER A 300 9.89 4.45 6.50
C SER A 300 10.61 3.97 7.76
N VAL A 301 11.14 2.74 7.73
CA VAL A 301 11.88 2.14 8.86
C VAL A 301 13.15 2.92 9.18
N LEU A 302 14.01 3.16 8.19
CA LEU A 302 15.32 3.78 8.41
C LEU A 302 15.23 5.25 8.83
N VAL A 303 14.18 5.96 8.42
CA VAL A 303 13.95 7.35 8.81
C VAL A 303 13.28 7.42 10.17
N GLY A 304 12.28 6.57 10.44
CA GLY A 304 11.63 6.49 11.75
C GLY A 304 12.60 6.09 12.85
N GLN A 305 13.40 5.05 12.64
CA GLN A 305 14.42 4.62 13.62
C GLN A 305 15.48 5.71 13.87
N ALA A 306 15.99 6.36 12.83
CA ALA A 306 16.97 7.44 13.00
C ALA A 306 16.40 8.66 13.76
N LEU A 307 15.10 8.95 13.59
CA LEU A 307 14.42 9.97 14.39
C LEU A 307 14.27 9.53 15.84
N GLY A 308 13.95 8.25 16.09
CA GLY A 308 13.91 7.70 17.44
C GLY A 308 15.27 7.71 18.15
N GLU A 309 16.35 7.49 17.40
CA GLU A 309 17.74 7.64 17.87
C GLU A 309 18.12 9.11 18.15
N GLY A 310 17.23 10.08 17.89
CA GLY A 310 17.51 11.51 18.04
C GLY A 310 18.43 12.09 16.96
N ASP A 311 18.61 11.41 15.82
CA ASP A 311 19.50 11.80 14.72
C ASP A 311 18.72 12.22 13.45
N PRO A 312 18.17 13.45 13.41
CA PRO A 312 17.46 13.95 12.24
C PRO A 312 18.37 14.13 11.01
N GLU A 313 19.69 14.25 11.19
CA GLU A 313 20.64 14.33 10.08
C GLU A 313 20.81 12.97 9.39
N ALA A 314 20.92 11.89 10.17
CA ALA A 314 20.89 10.53 9.64
C ALA A 314 19.54 10.21 9.00
N ALA A 315 18.44 10.65 9.58
CA ALA A 315 17.12 10.51 8.98
C ALA A 315 17.05 11.17 7.59
N ARG A 316 17.53 12.42 7.46
CA ARG A 316 17.63 13.13 6.17
C ARG A 316 18.54 12.38 5.18
N PHE A 317 19.71 11.93 5.62
CA PHE A 317 20.64 11.19 4.77
C PHE A 317 20.04 9.87 4.28
N ASN A 318 19.42 9.10 5.18
CA ASN A 318 18.80 7.81 4.88
C ASN A 318 17.70 7.97 3.82
N GLY A 319 16.82 8.96 3.98
CA GLY A 319 15.75 9.22 3.02
C GLY A 319 16.28 9.51 1.61
N TRP A 320 17.28 10.38 1.47
CA TRP A 320 17.90 10.66 0.18
C TRP A 320 18.70 9.48 -0.39
N ALA A 321 19.36 8.70 0.46
CA ALA A 321 20.08 7.50 0.06
C ALA A 321 19.12 6.44 -0.51
N VAL A 322 17.95 6.22 0.10
CA VAL A 322 16.92 5.31 -0.44
C VAL A 322 16.34 5.85 -1.75
N ALA A 323 16.05 7.16 -1.82
CA ALA A 323 15.54 7.78 -3.05
C ALA A 323 16.54 7.66 -4.20
N GLY A 324 17.83 7.90 -3.95
CA GLY A 324 18.90 7.71 -4.93
C GLY A 324 18.98 6.26 -5.42
N LEU A 325 18.92 5.28 -4.51
CA LEU A 325 18.91 3.86 -4.89
C LEU A 325 17.68 3.51 -5.74
N GLY A 326 16.50 4.02 -5.36
CA GLY A 326 15.26 3.82 -6.09
C GLY A 326 15.30 4.42 -7.49
N VAL A 327 15.78 5.67 -7.61
CA VAL A 327 15.96 6.34 -8.90
C VAL A 327 16.92 5.57 -9.80
N LEU A 328 18.06 5.11 -9.26
CA LEU A 328 19.02 4.32 -10.03
C LEU A 328 18.42 2.99 -10.48
N THR A 329 17.86 2.21 -9.56
CA THR A 329 17.38 0.85 -9.87
C THR A 329 16.09 0.86 -10.71
N VAL A 330 15.04 1.51 -10.23
CA VAL A 330 13.74 1.58 -10.92
C VAL A 330 13.85 2.45 -12.16
N GLY A 331 14.66 3.50 -12.15
CA GLY A 331 14.93 4.31 -13.35
C GLY A 331 15.64 3.50 -14.43
N SER A 332 16.70 2.75 -14.10
CA SER A 332 17.37 1.88 -15.09
C SER A 332 16.46 0.79 -15.63
N ILE A 333 15.65 0.15 -14.77
CA ILE A 333 14.65 -0.84 -15.20
C ILE A 333 13.59 -0.18 -16.09
N GLY A 334 13.11 1.01 -15.72
CA GLY A 334 12.15 1.78 -16.49
C GLY A 334 12.67 2.15 -17.88
N LEU A 335 13.92 2.61 -17.99
CA LEU A 335 14.57 2.87 -19.27
C LEU A 335 14.75 1.59 -20.11
N GLY A 336 15.11 0.47 -19.47
CA GLY A 336 15.14 -0.84 -20.12
C GLY A 336 13.76 -1.22 -20.69
N LEU A 337 12.69 -0.95 -19.92
CA LEU A 337 11.32 -1.19 -20.35
C LEU A 337 10.93 -0.32 -21.54
N VAL A 338 11.37 0.94 -21.62
CA VAL A 338 11.07 1.82 -22.78
C VAL A 338 11.52 1.18 -24.10
N VAL A 339 12.71 0.57 -24.09
CA VAL A 339 13.30 -0.11 -25.26
C VAL A 339 12.64 -1.47 -25.49
N ALA A 340 12.34 -2.21 -24.42
CA ALA A 340 11.78 -3.56 -24.49
C ALA A 340 10.25 -3.60 -24.68
N ALA A 341 9.53 -2.48 -24.49
CA ALA A 341 8.06 -2.43 -24.51
C ALA A 341 7.44 -3.07 -25.77
N PRO A 342 7.92 -2.82 -27.01
CA PRO A 342 7.36 -3.46 -28.21
C PRO A 342 7.47 -4.99 -28.22
N ARG A 343 8.41 -5.57 -27.46
CA ARG A 343 8.59 -7.03 -27.35
C ARG A 343 7.84 -7.64 -26.17
N ILE A 344 7.67 -6.87 -25.08
CA ILE A 344 7.03 -7.35 -23.86
C ILE A 344 5.51 -7.21 -23.94
N VAL A 345 5.01 -6.09 -24.47
CA VAL A 345 3.57 -5.81 -24.53
C VAL A 345 2.76 -6.88 -25.29
N PRO A 346 3.22 -7.44 -26.43
CA PRO A 346 2.49 -8.49 -27.14
C PRO A 346 2.29 -9.79 -26.34
N ILE A 347 3.00 -10.00 -25.23
CA ILE A 347 2.76 -11.14 -24.33
C ILE A 347 1.43 -10.98 -23.57
N PHE A 348 0.90 -9.75 -23.47
CA PHE A 348 -0.31 -9.42 -22.70
C PHE A 348 -1.55 -9.25 -23.57
N THR A 349 -1.42 -9.09 -24.89
CA THR A 349 -2.53 -8.94 -25.81
C THR A 349 -2.10 -9.22 -27.26
N ASP A 350 -3.00 -9.87 -28.01
CA ASP A 350 -2.83 -10.14 -29.44
C ASP A 350 -3.53 -9.09 -30.34
N ASP A 351 -4.30 -8.16 -29.76
CA ASP A 351 -4.96 -7.09 -30.54
C ASP A 351 -3.95 -6.02 -30.97
N ALA A 352 -3.62 -6.01 -32.25
CA ALA A 352 -2.66 -5.10 -32.86
C ALA A 352 -3.01 -3.61 -32.62
N ALA A 353 -4.30 -3.25 -32.57
CA ALA A 353 -4.72 -1.88 -32.34
C ALA A 353 -4.45 -1.43 -30.88
N THR A 354 -4.65 -2.32 -29.91
CA THR A 354 -4.35 -2.08 -28.50
C THR A 354 -2.85 -2.10 -28.20
N VAL A 355 -2.07 -2.94 -28.90
CA VAL A 355 -0.60 -3.05 -28.69
C VAL A 355 0.09 -1.69 -28.84
N ALA A 356 -0.27 -0.89 -29.85
CA ALA A 356 0.36 0.41 -30.08
C ALA A 356 0.21 1.34 -28.85
N SER A 357 -1.02 1.54 -28.37
CA SER A 357 -1.28 2.36 -27.17
C SER A 357 -0.64 1.77 -25.92
N ALA A 358 -0.65 0.44 -25.77
CA ALA A 358 -0.01 -0.23 -24.63
C ALA A 358 1.51 -0.02 -24.60
N VAL A 359 2.18 -0.07 -25.75
CA VAL A 359 3.62 0.23 -25.87
C VAL A 359 3.91 1.66 -25.45
N ASP A 360 3.12 2.63 -25.92
CA ASP A 360 3.33 4.04 -25.57
C ASP A 360 3.13 4.30 -24.09
N PHE A 361 2.06 3.76 -23.49
CA PHE A 361 1.86 3.88 -22.04
C PHE A 361 2.96 3.18 -21.25
N ALA A 362 3.40 1.98 -21.66
CA ALA A 362 4.53 1.29 -21.00
C ALA A 362 5.81 2.15 -21.04
N ARG A 363 6.07 2.84 -22.15
CA ARG A 363 7.19 3.79 -22.28
C ARG A 363 7.01 5.01 -21.38
N VAL A 364 5.83 5.60 -21.32
CA VAL A 364 5.50 6.71 -20.41
C VAL A 364 5.80 6.34 -18.96
N TYR A 365 5.32 5.17 -18.52
CA TYR A 365 5.61 4.66 -17.18
C TYR A 365 7.10 4.34 -16.98
N GLY A 366 7.76 3.80 -18.00
CA GLY A 366 9.20 3.52 -17.98
C GLY A 366 10.03 4.79 -17.76
N VAL A 367 9.74 5.87 -18.51
CA VAL A 367 10.40 7.17 -18.36
C VAL A 367 10.08 7.81 -17.00
N ALA A 368 8.82 7.77 -16.58
CA ALA A 368 8.39 8.31 -15.30
C ALA A 368 8.86 7.48 -14.09
N GLY A 369 9.45 6.31 -14.31
CA GLY A 369 9.76 5.36 -13.25
C GLY A 369 10.76 5.87 -12.22
N ALA A 370 11.73 6.68 -12.65
CA ALA A 370 12.66 7.36 -11.73
C ALA A 370 11.92 8.32 -10.78
N ALA A 371 10.99 9.12 -11.31
CA ALA A 371 10.18 10.03 -10.51
C ALA A 371 9.26 9.27 -9.54
N LEU A 372 8.63 8.19 -10.01
CA LEU A 372 7.79 7.35 -9.16
C LEU A 372 8.58 6.71 -8.00
N ALA A 373 9.81 6.24 -8.26
CA ALA A 373 10.67 5.67 -7.24
C ALA A 373 11.15 6.71 -6.23
N CYS A 374 11.51 7.91 -6.70
CA CYS A 374 11.81 9.05 -5.83
C CYS A 374 10.61 9.38 -4.93
N PHE A 375 9.42 9.50 -5.52
CA PHE A 375 8.19 9.71 -4.76
C PHE A 375 7.99 8.61 -3.72
N SER A 376 8.09 7.34 -4.12
CA SER A 376 7.84 6.19 -3.25
C SER A 376 8.77 6.17 -2.04
N ALA A 377 10.07 6.41 -2.26
CA ALA A 377 11.07 6.46 -1.22
C ALA A 377 10.84 7.63 -0.26
N LEU A 378 10.75 8.87 -0.77
CA LEU A 378 10.60 10.06 0.08
C LEU A 378 9.23 10.13 0.77
N SER A 379 8.18 9.64 0.12
CA SER A 379 6.87 9.44 0.76
C SER A 379 6.97 8.46 1.92
N GLY A 380 7.76 7.39 1.78
CA GLY A 380 8.06 6.45 2.87
C GLY A 380 8.85 7.11 4.00
N SER A 381 9.89 7.87 3.68
CA SER A 381 10.65 8.66 4.66
C SER A 381 9.74 9.58 5.48
N LEU A 382 8.87 10.35 4.82
CA LEU A 382 7.94 11.25 5.48
C LEU A 382 6.90 10.48 6.32
N GLN A 383 6.45 9.30 5.87
CA GLN A 383 5.61 8.41 6.68
C GLN A 383 6.33 7.94 7.95
N GLY A 384 7.59 7.50 7.84
CA GLY A 384 8.42 7.16 8.99
C GLY A 384 8.62 8.30 9.98
N ALA A 385 8.50 9.55 9.51
CA ALA A 385 8.50 10.76 10.32
C ALA A 385 7.11 11.24 10.78
N SER A 386 6.07 10.41 10.67
CA SER A 386 4.68 10.78 11.00
C SER A 386 4.11 11.96 10.20
N GLU A 387 4.76 12.34 9.08
CA GLU A 387 4.33 13.40 8.16
C GLU A 387 3.66 12.80 6.92
N THR A 388 2.35 12.58 6.99
CA THR A 388 1.57 12.00 5.89
C THR A 388 0.80 13.01 5.07
N ARG A 389 0.83 14.30 5.43
CA ARG A 389 0.10 15.37 4.71
C ARG A 389 0.83 15.76 3.42
N ILE A 390 2.15 15.83 3.46
CA ILE A 390 2.95 16.16 2.27
C ILE A 390 2.76 15.11 1.16
N PRO A 391 2.87 13.79 1.42
CA PRO A 391 2.55 12.77 0.41
C PRO A 391 1.11 12.84 -0.11
N LEU A 392 0.13 13.11 0.76
CA LEU A 392 -1.27 13.32 0.38
C LEU A 392 -1.41 14.46 -0.62
N VAL A 393 -0.88 15.64 -0.29
CA VAL A 393 -0.94 16.82 -1.16
C VAL A 393 -0.24 16.53 -2.49
N ALA A 394 0.94 15.92 -2.46
CA ALA A 394 1.68 15.54 -3.66
C ALA A 394 0.85 14.64 -4.59
N ARG A 395 0.27 13.56 -4.06
CA ARG A 395 -0.53 12.61 -4.84
C ARG A 395 -1.82 13.24 -5.34
N VAL A 396 -2.62 13.86 -4.47
CA VAL A 396 -3.95 14.35 -4.83
C VAL A 396 -3.84 15.50 -5.82
N SER A 397 -2.95 16.47 -5.60
CA SER A 397 -2.73 17.55 -6.56
C SER A 397 -2.24 17.04 -7.91
N ALA A 398 -1.36 16.03 -7.93
CA ALA A 398 -0.92 15.39 -9.18
C ALA A 398 -2.07 14.69 -9.89
N MET A 399 -2.87 13.90 -9.16
CA MET A 399 -3.94 13.06 -9.72
C MET A 399 -5.06 13.91 -10.33
N PHE A 400 -5.50 14.96 -9.64
CA PHE A 400 -6.57 15.81 -10.17
C PHE A 400 -6.04 16.87 -11.13
N GLY A 401 -4.93 17.55 -10.79
CA GLY A 401 -4.42 18.67 -11.58
C GLY A 401 -3.71 18.23 -12.87
N LEU A 402 -2.86 17.22 -12.80
CA LEU A 402 -1.98 16.85 -13.93
C LEU A 402 -2.42 15.55 -14.60
N PHE A 403 -2.64 14.50 -13.84
CA PHE A 403 -3.02 13.20 -14.39
C PHE A 403 -4.39 13.26 -15.07
N LEU A 404 -5.39 13.87 -14.42
CA LEU A 404 -6.69 14.09 -15.02
C LEU A 404 -6.75 15.43 -15.77
N GLY A 405 -6.48 16.55 -15.07
CA GLY A 405 -6.68 17.90 -15.58
C GLY A 405 -5.84 18.20 -16.83
N LEU A 406 -4.52 18.03 -16.75
CA LEU A 406 -3.64 18.30 -17.90
C LEU A 406 -3.93 17.33 -19.06
N SER A 407 -4.23 16.05 -18.78
CA SER A 407 -4.64 15.11 -19.82
C SER A 407 -5.94 15.50 -20.51
N TRP A 408 -6.91 16.03 -19.77
CA TRP A 408 -8.16 16.55 -20.34
C TRP A 408 -7.89 17.77 -21.22
N VAL A 409 -7.14 18.74 -20.71
CA VAL A 409 -6.81 19.97 -21.45
C VAL A 409 -6.06 19.64 -22.74
N LEU A 410 -4.94 18.92 -22.65
CA LEU A 410 -4.13 18.60 -23.82
C LEU A 410 -4.84 17.65 -24.77
N GLY A 411 -5.46 16.60 -24.25
CA GLY A 411 -6.05 15.55 -25.07
C GLY A 411 -7.36 15.98 -25.75
N ARG A 412 -8.25 16.65 -25.02
CA ARG A 412 -9.59 17.02 -25.52
C ARG A 412 -9.67 18.47 -26.00
N THR A 413 -9.13 19.43 -25.26
CA THR A 413 -9.28 20.86 -25.63
C THR A 413 -8.25 21.34 -26.66
N ALA A 414 -6.99 20.89 -26.54
CA ALA A 414 -5.95 21.20 -27.51
C ALA A 414 -5.87 20.20 -28.69
N GLY A 415 -6.72 19.17 -28.69
CA GLY A 415 -6.83 18.21 -29.79
C GLY A 415 -5.68 17.22 -29.94
N LEU A 416 -4.83 17.05 -28.92
CA LEU A 416 -3.68 16.13 -28.98
C LEU A 416 -4.06 14.65 -28.75
N GLY A 417 -5.33 14.37 -28.45
CA GLY A 417 -5.85 13.01 -28.26
C GLY A 417 -5.10 12.24 -27.16
N PRO A 418 -4.76 10.95 -27.37
CA PRO A 418 -4.03 10.13 -26.40
C PRO A 418 -2.68 10.70 -25.97
N THR A 419 -2.02 11.49 -26.81
CA THR A 419 -0.76 12.15 -26.46
C THR A 419 -0.91 13.08 -25.25
N GLY A 420 -2.07 13.73 -25.09
CA GLY A 420 -2.37 14.51 -23.90
C GLY A 420 -2.38 13.67 -22.62
N ALA A 421 -2.82 12.40 -22.70
CA ALA A 421 -2.74 11.46 -21.59
C ALA A 421 -1.29 11.13 -21.24
N TYR A 422 -0.44 10.87 -22.23
CA TYR A 422 0.98 10.56 -22.02
C TYR A 422 1.71 11.68 -21.27
N VAL A 423 1.46 12.95 -21.65
CA VAL A 423 2.04 14.12 -20.99
C VAL A 423 1.51 14.28 -19.58
N GLY A 424 0.19 14.19 -19.37
CA GLY A 424 -0.41 14.35 -18.03
C GLY A 424 0.05 13.28 -17.05
N VAL A 425 0.17 12.02 -17.46
CA VAL A 425 0.70 10.93 -16.63
C VAL A 425 2.16 11.20 -16.24
N SER A 426 3.00 11.58 -17.21
CA SER A 426 4.42 11.88 -16.96
C SER A 426 4.59 13.07 -16.03
N ALA A 427 3.87 14.15 -16.30
CA ALA A 427 3.89 15.38 -15.51
C ALA A 427 3.39 15.14 -14.07
N ALA A 428 2.36 14.32 -13.90
CA ALA A 428 1.85 13.95 -12.59
C ALA A 428 2.93 13.29 -11.73
N TYR A 429 3.64 12.28 -12.24
CA TYR A 429 4.69 11.62 -11.46
C TYR A 429 5.92 12.49 -11.21
N ALA A 430 6.29 13.34 -12.16
CA ALA A 430 7.34 14.34 -11.95
C ALA A 430 6.95 15.33 -10.84
N TRP A 431 5.71 15.83 -10.86
CA TRP A 431 5.18 16.72 -9.83
C TRP A 431 5.13 16.07 -8.45
N MET A 432 4.68 14.82 -8.39
CA MET A 432 4.68 14.05 -7.16
C MET A 432 6.06 13.97 -6.53
N ALA A 433 7.08 13.61 -7.32
CA ALA A 433 8.46 13.54 -6.88
C ALA A 433 8.96 14.92 -6.41
N LEU A 434 8.65 15.97 -7.15
CA LEU A 434 9.02 17.35 -6.83
C LEU A 434 8.44 17.80 -5.48
N VAL A 435 7.14 17.60 -5.26
CA VAL A 435 6.48 18.06 -4.03
C VAL A 435 7.01 17.31 -2.80
N VAL A 436 7.20 15.98 -2.87
CA VAL A 436 7.78 15.27 -1.72
C VAL A 436 9.26 15.54 -1.54
N ALA A 437 10.02 15.81 -2.61
CA ALA A 437 11.42 16.23 -2.53
C ALA A 437 11.56 17.60 -1.85
N ALA A 438 10.74 18.56 -2.26
CA ALA A 438 10.68 19.88 -1.65
C ALA A 438 10.23 19.79 -0.19
N GLY A 439 9.15 19.04 0.07
CA GLY A 439 8.65 18.81 1.42
C GLY A 439 9.70 18.19 2.33
N PHE A 440 10.37 17.13 1.87
CA PHE A 440 11.43 16.45 2.64
C PHE A 440 12.65 17.35 2.87
N ARG A 441 12.99 18.25 1.93
CA ARG A 441 14.13 19.15 2.03
C ARG A 441 13.89 20.35 2.94
N TYR A 442 12.71 20.94 2.89
CA TYR A 442 12.45 22.30 3.40
C TYR A 442 11.46 22.39 4.55
N THR A 443 10.76 21.32 4.91
CA THR A 443 9.81 21.34 6.05
C THR A 443 10.41 20.76 7.32
N ASP A 444 9.81 21.11 8.46
CA ASP A 444 10.22 20.72 9.81
C ASP A 444 9.59 19.39 10.26
N TRP A 445 9.48 18.42 9.35
CA TRP A 445 8.93 17.10 9.65
C TRP A 445 9.67 16.38 10.77
N ALA A 446 10.97 16.65 10.94
CA ALA A 446 11.77 16.05 12.01
C ALA A 446 11.37 16.58 13.39
N THR A 447 11.16 17.90 13.50
CA THR A 447 10.67 18.55 14.72
C THR A 447 9.28 18.04 15.08
N ARG A 448 8.38 17.99 14.09
CA ARG A 448 7.03 17.42 14.29
C ARG A 448 7.09 15.97 14.79
N ALA A 449 8.02 15.16 14.28
CA ALA A 449 8.19 13.79 14.73
C ALA A 449 8.66 13.75 16.19
N ALA A 450 9.65 14.56 16.56
CA ALA A 450 10.12 14.71 17.94
C ALA A 450 9.00 15.13 18.89
N ASP A 451 8.23 16.17 18.55
CA ASP A 451 7.09 16.64 19.37
C ASP A 451 6.05 15.51 19.59
N MET A 452 5.80 14.69 18.57
CA MET A 452 4.89 13.55 18.67
C MET A 452 5.46 12.44 19.56
N MET A 453 6.77 12.20 19.52
CA MET A 453 7.46 11.23 20.39
C MET A 453 7.43 11.68 21.84
N ASP A 454 7.77 12.94 22.10
CA ASP A 454 7.72 13.56 23.43
C ASP A 454 6.32 13.48 24.02
N ALA A 455 5.28 13.81 23.22
CA ALA A 455 3.90 13.78 23.67
C ALA A 455 3.38 12.40 24.09
N ARG A 456 3.97 11.31 23.59
CA ARG A 456 3.64 9.94 23.98
C ARG A 456 4.67 9.31 24.93
N GLY A 457 5.68 10.06 25.37
CA GLY A 457 6.71 9.60 26.30
C GLY A 457 7.81 8.73 25.70
N SER A 458 8.06 8.80 24.38
CA SER A 458 9.17 8.11 23.72
C SER A 458 10.23 9.05 23.14
N GLY A 459 10.30 10.27 23.68
CA GLY A 459 11.21 11.33 23.26
C GLY A 459 12.70 10.99 23.47
N PRO A 460 13.62 11.45 22.60
CA PRO A 460 15.06 11.25 22.78
C PRO A 460 15.52 11.89 24.11
N GLY A 461 15.91 11.08 25.09
CA GLY A 461 16.34 11.55 26.42
C GLY A 461 15.32 11.34 27.54
N THR A 462 14.16 10.75 27.25
CA THR A 462 13.34 10.11 28.29
C THR A 462 14.05 8.82 28.71
N ASP A 463 14.81 8.88 29.81
CA ASP A 463 15.43 7.69 30.39
C ASP A 463 14.32 6.85 31.04
N PRO A 464 13.97 5.66 30.51
CA PRO A 464 12.93 4.82 31.08
C PRO A 464 13.29 4.31 32.49
N ASP A 465 14.57 4.38 32.88
CA ASP A 465 15.08 3.99 34.20
C ASP A 465 15.33 5.19 35.14
N ALA A 466 15.03 6.43 34.72
CA ALA A 466 15.15 7.57 35.62
C ALA A 466 14.08 7.49 36.71
N PRO A 467 14.43 7.44 38.01
CA PRO A 467 13.44 7.46 39.06
C PRO A 467 12.62 8.74 38.93
N ALA A 468 11.29 8.62 39.06
CA ALA A 468 10.37 9.76 39.06
C ALA A 468 10.92 10.80 40.03
N GLY A 469 11.46 11.90 39.48
CA GLY A 469 12.10 12.93 40.28
C GLY A 469 11.08 13.51 41.25
N ASP A 470 11.27 13.22 42.53
CA ASP A 470 10.55 13.88 43.61
C ASP A 470 10.64 15.39 43.41
N GLY A 471 9.47 16.02 43.32
CA GLY A 471 9.37 17.47 43.32
C GLY A 471 9.95 18.01 44.62
N ALA A 472 11.17 18.53 44.55
CA ALA A 472 11.73 19.32 45.64
C ALA A 472 10.93 20.63 45.73
N PRO A 473 10.37 20.98 46.91
CA PRO A 473 9.73 22.26 47.09
C PRO A 473 10.80 23.35 47.01
N THR A 474 10.54 24.38 46.22
CA THR A 474 11.28 25.65 46.30
C THR A 474 11.07 26.21 47.70
N ASP A 475 12.12 26.15 48.51
CA ASP A 475 12.15 26.74 49.84
C ASP A 475 12.21 28.27 49.70
N ASP A 476 11.15 28.90 50.19
CA ASP A 476 10.98 30.34 50.26
C ASP A 476 11.80 30.89 51.43
N SER A 477 12.36 32.09 51.22
CA SER A 477 12.66 33.15 52.21
C SER A 477 14.04 33.17 52.89
N PRO A 478 14.46 34.34 53.44
CA PRO A 478 13.80 35.66 53.44
C PRO A 478 14.53 36.78 52.67
#